data_AF-A0AAX4AA36-F1
#
_entry.id   AF-A0AAX4AA36-F1
#
_cell.length_a   1.000
_cell.length_b   1.000
_cell.length_c   1.000
_cell.angle_alpha   90.00
_cell.angle_beta   90.00
_cell.angle_gamma   90.00
#
_symmetry.space_group_name_H-M   'P 1'
#
loop_
_entity.id
_entity.type
_entity.pdbx_description
1 polymer ?
#
loop_
_entity_poly.entity_id
_entity_poly.type
_entity_poly.pdbx_seq_one_letter_code
_entity_poly.pdbx_strand_id
1 'polypeptide(L)'
;MFLNPKKNEQIINLLERICTNFKQINFLDTDIAEGVLLGKYRIYFKSGYDENGGQQNGVIIFDYLAKRDFQLERFKTNFTTTDARGDLEKGWFGDTLLEIFEYIEQNQ
;
A
#
# COMPACT_ATOMS: atom_id res chain seq x y z
N MET A 1 0.31 13.17 16.19
CA MET A 1 1.76 13.37 15.96
C MET A 1 2.02 12.96 14.52
N PHE A 2 2.64 13.85 13.74
CA PHE A 2 2.50 13.97 12.30
C PHE A 2 3.13 12.81 11.50
N LEU A 3 2.46 12.43 10.40
CA LEU A 3 3.04 11.66 9.29
C LEU A 3 4.43 12.21 8.97
N ASN A 4 5.47 11.38 8.90
CA ASN A 4 6.78 11.82 8.45
C ASN A 4 6.69 12.20 6.95
N PRO A 5 6.68 13.49 6.58
CA PRO A 5 6.32 13.92 5.23
C PRO A 5 7.30 13.36 4.19
N LYS A 6 8.58 13.26 4.55
CA LYS A 6 9.63 12.73 3.68
C LYS A 6 9.40 11.26 3.32
N LYS A 7 8.88 10.46 4.24
CA LYS A 7 8.67 9.02 4.02
C LYS A 7 7.45 8.75 3.14
N ASN A 8 6.39 9.55 3.31
CA ASN A 8 5.23 9.50 2.43
C ASN A 8 5.59 9.92 1.00
N GLU A 9 6.37 10.97 0.84
CA GLU A 9 6.85 11.42 -0.47
C GLU A 9 7.71 10.35 -1.16
N GLN A 10 8.59 9.68 -0.41
CA GLN A 10 9.37 8.54 -0.92
C GLN A 10 8.47 7.39 -1.41
N ILE A 11 7.45 7.02 -0.64
CA ILE A 11 6.50 5.97 -1.02
C ILE A 11 5.72 6.38 -2.27
N ILE A 12 5.21 7.62 -2.33
CA ILE A 12 4.48 8.11 -3.51
C ILE A 12 5.36 8.09 -4.76
N ASN A 13 6.59 8.62 -4.69
CA ASN A 13 7.52 8.62 -5.82
C ASN A 13 7.85 7.19 -6.28
N LEU A 14 7.98 6.25 -5.33
CA LEU A 14 8.19 4.85 -5.65
C LEU A 14 6.97 4.24 -6.34
N LEU A 15 5.76 4.50 -5.82
CA LEU A 15 4.51 4.05 -6.41
C LEU A 15 4.32 4.58 -7.83
N GLU A 16 4.61 5.86 -8.08
CA GLU A 16 4.59 6.47 -9.41
C GLU A 16 5.56 5.78 -10.39
N ARG A 17 6.69 5.26 -9.90
CA ARG A 17 7.68 4.54 -10.71
C ARG A 17 7.25 3.11 -11.05
N ILE A 18 6.74 2.37 -10.08
CA ILE A 18 6.47 0.92 -10.22
C ILE A 18 5.04 0.59 -10.67
N CYS A 19 4.11 1.54 -10.50
CA CYS A 19 2.72 1.36 -10.89
C CYS A 19 2.45 2.06 -12.21
N THR A 20 1.80 1.33 -13.12
CA THR A 20 1.14 1.94 -14.27
C THR A 20 -0.17 2.59 -13.83
N ASN A 21 -0.52 3.72 -14.46
CA ASN A 21 -1.76 4.47 -14.19
C ASN A 21 -1.95 4.87 -12.72
N PHE A 22 -0.87 5.18 -12.01
CA PHE A 22 -0.96 5.71 -10.66
C PHE A 22 -1.66 7.08 -10.68
N LYS A 23 -2.79 7.21 -9.97
CA LYS A 23 -3.60 8.43 -9.97
C LYS A 23 -4.35 8.59 -8.65
N GLN A 24 -4.67 9.84 -8.31
CA GLN A 24 -5.49 10.14 -7.15
C GLN A 24 -6.94 9.68 -7.35
N ILE A 25 -7.55 9.22 -6.26
CA ILE A 25 -8.94 8.78 -6.19
C ILE A 25 -9.56 9.20 -4.85
N ASN A 26 -10.88 9.20 -4.78
CA ASN A 26 -11.65 9.61 -3.59
C ASN A 26 -12.98 8.85 -3.48
N PHE A 27 -13.00 7.55 -3.76
CA PHE A 27 -14.23 6.74 -3.69
C PHE A 27 -14.65 6.52 -2.24
N LEU A 28 -13.68 6.38 -1.33
CA LEU A 28 -13.85 6.29 0.11
C LEU A 28 -13.03 7.39 0.80
N ASP A 29 -13.43 7.76 2.03
CA ASP A 29 -12.70 8.75 2.84
C ASP A 29 -11.25 8.35 3.12
N THR A 30 -10.97 7.04 3.06
CA THR A 30 -9.63 6.49 3.26
C THR A 30 -8.80 6.49 1.98
N ASP A 31 -9.37 6.73 0.81
CA ASP A 31 -8.65 6.66 -0.46
C ASP A 31 -7.73 7.87 -0.68
N ILE A 32 -6.53 7.59 -1.21
CA ILE A 32 -5.59 8.62 -1.65
C ILE A 32 -5.29 8.44 -3.14
N ALA A 33 -4.90 7.23 -3.54
CA ALA A 33 -4.55 6.91 -4.92
C ALA A 33 -4.76 5.42 -5.25
N GLU A 34 -4.90 5.11 -6.52
CA GLU A 34 -4.87 3.74 -7.04
C GLU A 34 -3.77 3.59 -8.10
N GLY A 35 -3.30 2.38 -8.30
CA GLY A 35 -2.34 2.05 -9.35
C GLY A 35 -2.36 0.58 -9.73
N VAL A 36 -1.68 0.24 -10.82
CA VAL A 36 -1.52 -1.14 -11.27
C VAL A 36 -0.04 -1.50 -11.20
N LEU A 37 0.31 -2.27 -10.18
CA LEU A 37 1.66 -2.78 -9.91
C LEU A 37 2.07 -3.78 -11.00
N LEU A 38 3.20 -3.50 -11.64
CA LEU A 38 3.78 -4.31 -12.74
C LEU A 38 2.79 -4.62 -13.88
N GLY A 39 1.83 -3.71 -14.13
CA GLY A 39 0.83 -3.85 -15.18
C GLY A 39 -0.18 -4.98 -14.96
N LYS A 40 -0.19 -5.64 -13.79
CA LYS A 40 -1.03 -6.81 -13.51
C LYS A 40 -1.94 -6.62 -12.29
N TYR A 41 -1.39 -6.12 -11.18
CA TYR A 41 -2.09 -6.19 -9.90
C TYR A 41 -2.54 -4.83 -9.42
N ARG A 42 -3.83 -4.68 -9.10
CA ARG A 42 -4.34 -3.41 -8.58
C ARG A 42 -3.94 -3.21 -7.13
N ILE A 43 -3.46 -2.02 -6.83
CA ILE A 43 -3.12 -1.57 -5.48
C ILE A 43 -3.86 -0.28 -5.15
N TYR A 44 -4.07 -0.05 -3.86
CA TYR A 44 -4.68 1.18 -3.35
C TYR A 44 -3.79 1.77 -2.28
N PHE A 45 -3.44 3.04 -2.43
CA PHE A 45 -2.80 3.84 -1.41
C PHE A 45 -3.89 4.55 -0.62
N LYS A 46 -3.93 4.26 0.69
CA LYS A 46 -5.01 4.67 1.59
C LYS A 46 -4.45 5.27 2.88
N SER A 47 -5.24 6.11 3.53
CA SER A 47 -5.04 6.50 4.92
C SER A 47 -5.62 5.46 5.88
N GLY A 48 -5.04 5.35 7.06
CA GLY A 48 -5.41 4.35 8.06
C GLY A 48 -4.52 4.43 9.28
N TYR A 49 -4.26 3.30 9.93
CA TYR A 49 -3.59 3.24 11.22
C TYR A 49 -2.54 2.13 11.29
N ASP A 50 -1.46 2.40 12.04
CA ASP A 50 -0.52 1.37 12.50
C ASP A 50 -1.08 0.57 13.70
N GLU A 51 -0.31 -0.42 14.16
CA GLU A 51 -0.70 -1.29 15.29
C GLU A 51 -0.86 -0.56 16.63
N ASN A 52 -0.34 0.67 16.76
CA ASN A 52 -0.45 1.50 17.95
C ASN A 52 -1.54 2.59 17.80
N GLY A 53 -2.32 2.57 16.72
CA GLY A 53 -3.35 3.58 16.45
C GLY A 53 -2.78 4.90 15.92
N GLY A 54 -1.51 4.95 15.54
CA GLY A 54 -0.90 6.09 14.87
C GLY A 54 -1.43 6.20 13.43
N GLN A 55 -1.87 7.39 13.03
CA GLN A 55 -2.35 7.61 11.66
C GLN A 55 -1.21 7.48 10.66
N GLN A 56 -1.40 6.65 9.63
CA GLN A 56 -0.43 6.36 8.59
C GLN A 56 -1.08 6.35 7.20
N ASN A 57 -0.26 6.46 6.16
CA ASN A 57 -0.67 6.09 4.81
C ASN A 57 0.00 4.77 4.44
N GLY A 58 -0.78 3.83 3.91
CA GLY A 58 -0.34 2.48 3.58
C GLY A 58 -0.94 1.99 2.27
N VAL A 59 -0.44 0.84 1.82
CA VAL A 59 -0.87 0.20 0.59
C VAL A 59 -1.65 -1.07 0.92
N ILE A 60 -2.82 -1.20 0.29
CA ILE A 60 -3.58 -2.44 0.23
C ILE A 60 -3.38 -3.09 -1.13
N ILE A 61 -2.94 -4.34 -1.12
CA ILE A 61 -2.84 -5.22 -2.29
C ILE A 61 -3.90 -6.31 -2.13
N PHE A 62 -5.04 -6.12 -2.80
CA PHE A 62 -6.20 -7.03 -2.68
C PHE A 62 -6.06 -8.32 -3.45
N ASP A 63 -5.20 -8.33 -4.46
CA ASP A 63 -5.13 -9.45 -5.36
C ASP A 63 -4.46 -10.65 -4.69
N TYR A 64 -5.24 -11.70 -4.44
CA TYR A 64 -4.72 -12.98 -3.97
C TYR A 64 -3.62 -13.51 -4.89
N LEU A 65 -3.70 -13.22 -6.20
CA LEU A 65 -2.66 -13.59 -7.16
C LEU A 65 -1.37 -12.80 -6.91
N ALA A 66 -1.43 -11.51 -6.59
CA ALA A 66 -0.23 -10.76 -6.18
C ALA A 66 0.40 -11.34 -4.92
N LYS A 67 -0.43 -11.70 -3.93
CA LYS A 67 0.08 -12.31 -2.70
C LYS A 67 0.81 -13.62 -2.98
N ARG A 68 0.25 -14.48 -3.85
CA ARG A 68 0.88 -15.74 -4.25
C ARG A 68 2.13 -15.52 -5.11
N ASP A 69 2.01 -14.69 -6.15
CA ASP A 69 3.03 -14.54 -7.17
C ASP A 69 4.29 -13.83 -6.60
N PHE A 70 4.13 -12.98 -5.58
CA PHE A 70 5.23 -12.35 -4.85
C PHE A 70 5.44 -12.92 -3.43
N GLN A 71 4.76 -14.01 -3.06
CA GLN A 71 4.88 -14.66 -1.75
C GLN A 71 4.78 -13.66 -0.57
N LEU A 72 3.83 -12.72 -0.65
CA LEU A 72 3.70 -11.58 0.27
C LEU A 72 3.34 -12.01 1.70
N GLU A 73 2.89 -13.25 1.90
CA GLU A 73 2.60 -13.83 3.21
C GLU A 73 3.79 -13.82 4.17
N ARG A 74 5.03 -13.73 3.66
CA ARG A 74 6.24 -13.58 4.48
C ARG A 74 6.32 -12.22 5.19
N PHE A 75 5.68 -11.19 4.65
CA PHE A 75 5.71 -9.85 5.20
C PHE A 75 4.51 -9.64 6.12
N LYS A 76 4.75 -9.52 7.42
CA LYS A 76 3.71 -9.23 8.40
C LYS A 76 3.02 -7.91 8.05
N THR A 77 1.70 -7.93 7.90
CA THR A 77 0.90 -6.70 7.72
C THR A 77 1.02 -5.82 8.96
N ASN A 78 1.31 -4.54 8.77
CA ASN A 78 1.47 -3.55 9.84
C ASN A 78 0.54 -2.33 9.67
N PHE A 79 -0.31 -2.32 8.64
CA PHE A 79 -1.26 -1.25 8.36
C PHE A 79 -2.69 -1.76 8.36
N THR A 80 -3.61 -0.95 8.88
CA THR A 80 -5.05 -1.22 8.88
C THR A 80 -5.86 -0.04 8.36
N THR A 81 -6.91 -0.32 7.61
CA THR A 81 -7.89 0.66 7.12
C THR A 81 -9.25 -0.02 6.98
N THR A 82 -10.25 0.66 6.42
CA THR A 82 -11.60 0.12 6.22
C THR A 82 -12.02 0.14 4.76
N ASP A 83 -12.76 -0.90 4.36
CA ASP A 83 -13.41 -1.00 3.05
C ASP A 83 -14.73 -0.20 2.99
N ALA A 84 -15.41 -0.26 1.84
CA ALA A 84 -16.69 0.42 1.63
C ALA A 84 -17.85 -0.06 2.53
N ARG A 85 -17.71 -1.24 3.14
CA ARG A 85 -18.68 -1.84 4.07
C ARG A 85 -18.31 -1.58 5.53
N GLY A 86 -17.16 -0.95 5.78
CA GLY A 86 -16.61 -0.74 7.12
C GLY A 86 -15.83 -1.95 7.65
N ASP A 87 -15.57 -2.96 6.81
CA ASP A 87 -14.77 -4.11 7.20
C ASP A 87 -13.28 -3.75 7.25
N LEU A 88 -12.55 -4.37 8.18
CA LEU A 88 -11.12 -4.15 8.36
C LEU A 88 -10.30 -4.73 7.20
N GLU A 89 -9.49 -3.87 6.59
CA GLU A 89 -8.50 -4.23 5.59
C GLU A 89 -7.09 -4.13 6.19
N LYS A 90 -6.21 -5.03 5.75
CA LYS A 90 -4.82 -5.09 6.21
C LYS A 90 -3.86 -4.96 5.04
N GLY A 91 -2.78 -4.22 5.26
CA GLY A 91 -1.72 -4.05 4.28
C GLY A 91 -0.42 -3.64 4.93
N TRP A 92 0.36 -2.82 4.22
CA TRP A 92 1.70 -2.43 4.64
C TRP A 92 1.95 -0.94 4.53
N PHE A 93 2.76 -0.41 5.44
CA PHE A 93 3.24 0.97 5.40
C PHE A 93 4.72 1.04 5.80
N GLY A 94 5.34 2.21 5.57
CA GLY A 94 6.68 2.51 6.06
C GLY A 94 7.76 1.57 5.51
N ASP A 95 8.69 1.14 6.36
CA ASP A 95 9.85 0.33 5.92
C ASP A 95 9.45 -1.03 5.38
N THR A 96 8.42 -1.67 5.97
CA THR A 96 7.92 -2.97 5.46
C THR A 96 7.36 -2.83 4.04
N LEU A 97 6.73 -1.71 3.72
CA LEU A 97 6.25 -1.45 2.35
C LEU A 97 7.42 -1.26 1.38
N LEU A 98 8.46 -0.55 1.79
CA LEU A 98 9.67 -0.36 0.98
C LEU A 98 10.37 -1.71 0.73
N GLU A 99 10.52 -2.54 1.76
CA GLU A 99 11.10 -3.89 1.67
C GLU A 99 10.33 -4.78 0.69
N ILE A 100 8.99 -4.73 0.71
CA ILE A 100 8.15 -5.46 -0.24
C ILE A 100 8.43 -4.99 -1.67
N PHE A 101 8.51 -3.68 -1.91
CA PHE A 101 8.75 -3.17 -3.25
C PHE A 101 10.16 -3.46 -3.76
N GLU A 102 11.18 -3.36 -2.91
CA GLU A 102 12.55 -3.79 -3.25
C GLU A 102 12.59 -5.28 -3.59
N TYR A 103 11.90 -6.13 -2.81
CA TYR A 103 11.77 -7.55 -3.09
C TYR A 103 11.10 -7.82 -4.44
N ILE A 104 10.01 -7.11 -4.75
CA ILE A 104 9.30 -7.22 -6.03
C ILE A 104 10.18 -6.74 -7.19
N GLU A 105 10.98 -5.69 -7.03
CA GLU A 105 11.92 -5.22 -8.07
C GLU A 105 13.04 -6.23 -8.35
N GLN A 106 13.52 -6.96 -7.33
CA GLN A 106 14.59 -7.96 -7.49
C GLN A 106 14.13 -9.30 -8.08
N ASN A 107 12.83 -9.61 -8.01
CA ASN A 107 12.25 -10.89 -8.46
C ASN A 107 11.42 -10.77 -9.75
N GLN A 108 11.60 -9.68 -10.50
CA GLN A 108 11.11 -9.50 -11.87
C GLN A 108 12.02 -10.19 -12.89
#